data_AF-A0A950NIP3-F1
#
_entry.id   AF-A0A950NIP3-F1
#
_cell.length_a   1.000
_cell.length_b   1.000
_cell.length_c   1.000
_cell.angle_alpha   90.00
_cell.angle_beta   90.00
_cell.angle_gamma   90.00
#
_symmetry.space_group_name_H-M   'P 1'
#
loop_
_entity.id
_entity.type
_entity.pdbx_description
1 polymer ?
#
loop_
_entity_poly.entity_id
_entity_poly.type
_entity_poly.pdbx_seq_one_letter_code
_entity_poly.pdbx_strand_id
1 'polypeptide(L)'
;DVLGFASVDAGGGWLIFALPPAELAAHPAEGDSRYELYLMCDDIEATVEELKRKGVEFTRPISDERWGLVTAFAIPGDGELALYEPHHPTPRAPTS
;
A
#
# COMPACT_ATOMS: atom_id res chain seq x y z
N ASP A 1 14.27 -4.71 -2.47
CA ASP A 1 13.85 -4.25 -1.11
C ASP A 1 13.06 -5.35 -0.41
N VAL A 2 12.56 -5.09 0.81
CA VAL A 2 11.85 -6.08 1.64
C VAL A 2 10.49 -6.48 1.04
N LEU A 3 9.85 -5.60 0.27
CA LEU A 3 8.59 -5.87 -0.44
C LEU A 3 8.84 -6.69 -1.70
N GLY A 4 10.09 -6.84 -2.14
CA GLY A 4 10.48 -7.60 -3.33
C GLY A 4 10.21 -6.87 -4.63
N PHE A 5 10.03 -5.54 -4.60
CA PHE A 5 9.82 -4.74 -5.80
C PHE A 5 11.13 -4.56 -6.57
N ALA A 6 11.01 -4.46 -7.89
CA ALA A 6 12.13 -4.02 -8.71
C ALA A 6 12.37 -2.52 -8.45
N SER A 7 13.62 -2.10 -8.32
CA SER A 7 13.96 -0.71 -8.02
C SER A 7 15.19 -0.22 -8.79
N VAL A 8 15.27 1.10 -8.99
CA VAL A 8 16.46 1.80 -9.52
C VAL A 8 16.87 2.94 -8.58
N ASP A 9 18.17 3.23 -8.48
CA ASP A 9 18.69 4.44 -7.84
C ASP A 9 18.89 5.51 -8.92
N ALA A 10 18.15 6.62 -8.82
CA ALA A 10 18.23 7.76 -9.74
C ALA A 10 19.41 8.71 -9.43
N GLY A 11 20.25 8.36 -8.46
CA GLY A 11 21.41 9.11 -8.00
C GLY A 11 21.20 9.67 -6.59
N GLY A 12 22.26 9.65 -5.77
CA GLY A 12 22.24 10.24 -4.44
C GLY A 12 21.34 9.53 -3.43
N GLY A 13 20.99 8.25 -3.66
CA GLY A 13 20.10 7.48 -2.77
C GLY A 13 18.61 7.71 -3.04
N TRP A 14 18.26 8.33 -4.17
CA TRP A 14 16.86 8.49 -4.58
C TRP A 14 16.34 7.22 -5.25
N LEU A 15 15.70 6.36 -4.46
CA LEU A 15 15.17 5.08 -4.92
C LEU A 15 13.79 5.23 -5.58
N ILE A 16 13.61 4.60 -6.74
CA ILE A 16 12.34 4.50 -7.48
C ILE A 16 11.95 3.03 -7.59
N PHE A 17 10.72 2.68 -7.19
CA PHE A 17 10.21 1.31 -7.16
C PHE A 17 9.14 1.08 -8.22
N ALA A 18 9.21 -0.06 -8.90
CA ALA A 18 8.11 -0.57 -9.72
C ALA A 18 7.01 -1.07 -8.78
N LEU A 19 5.81 -0.51 -8.92
CA LEU A 19 4.67 -0.89 -8.08
C LEU A 19 3.87 -2.04 -8.72
N PRO A 20 3.30 -2.94 -7.90
CA PRO A 20 2.20 -3.76 -8.37
C PRO A 20 0.99 -2.88 -8.71
N PRO A 21 -0.13 -3.45 -9.20
CA PRO A 21 -1.46 -3.01 -8.81
C PRO A 21 -1.54 -1.98 -7.67
N ALA A 22 -1.78 -0.70 -8.00
CA ALA A 22 -1.95 0.37 -7.02
C ALA A 22 -3.11 1.28 -7.44
N GLU A 23 -3.84 1.79 -6.45
CA GLU A 23 -4.93 2.74 -6.64
C GLU A 23 -4.70 4.01 -5.81
N LEU A 24 -5.14 5.14 -6.36
CA LEU A 24 -5.13 6.44 -5.70
C LEU A 24 -6.55 6.76 -5.25
N ALA A 25 -6.73 6.97 -3.94
CA ALA A 25 -8.01 7.43 -3.39
C ALA A 25 -8.00 8.96 -3.27
N ALA A 26 -9.06 9.59 -3.76
CA ALA A 26 -9.33 11.01 -3.57
C ALA A 26 -10.59 11.16 -2.72
N HIS A 27 -10.43 11.55 -1.46
CA HIS A 27 -11.57 11.74 -0.56
C HIS A 27 -12.20 13.13 -0.78
N PRO A 28 -13.53 13.23 -0.94
CA PRO A 28 -14.21 14.52 -0.85
C PRO A 28 -13.96 15.11 0.54
N ALA A 29 -13.36 16.29 0.61
CA ALA A 29 -13.09 16.99 1.87
C ALA A 29 -13.87 18.31 1.90
N GLU A 30 -14.52 18.61 3.03
CA GLU A 30 -14.92 19.98 3.38
C GLU A 30 -13.65 20.73 3.84
N GLY A 31 -12.70 20.96 2.94
CA GLY A 31 -11.38 21.50 3.24
C GLY A 31 -10.30 21.03 2.26
N ASP A 32 -9.04 21.02 2.70
CA ASP A 32 -7.91 20.62 1.85
C ASP A 32 -8.07 19.19 1.33
N SER A 33 -7.91 19.02 0.01
CA SER A 33 -8.00 17.72 -0.64
C SER A 33 -6.89 16.80 -0.13
N ARG A 34 -7.28 15.63 0.38
CA ARG A 34 -6.36 14.57 0.78
C ARG A 34 -6.36 13.49 -0.29
N TYR A 35 -5.16 13.15 -0.75
CA TYR A 35 -4.90 12.08 -1.70
C TYR A 35 -4.07 11.03 -1.00
N GLU A 36 -4.51 9.79 -1.08
CA GLU A 36 -3.84 8.66 -0.42
C GLU A 36 -3.53 7.58 -1.45
N LEU A 37 -2.29 7.06 -1.38
CA LEU A 37 -1.83 5.97 -2.23
C LEU A 37 -1.90 4.67 -1.45
N TYR A 38 -2.56 3.67 -2.03
CA TYR A 38 -2.72 2.35 -1.45
C TYR A 38 -2.10 1.28 -2.35
N LEU A 39 -1.28 0.40 -1.76
CA LEU A 39 -0.99 -0.90 -2.37
C LEU A 39 -2.18 -1.83 -2.12
N MET A 40 -2.57 -2.57 -3.14
CA MET A 40 -3.70 -3.49 -3.06
C MET A 40 -3.25 -4.93 -2.85
N CYS A 41 -4.08 -5.71 -2.19
CA CYS A 41 -3.96 -7.16 -2.05
C CYS A 41 -5.34 -7.82 -2.07
N ASP A 42 -5.39 -9.12 -2.32
CA ASP A 42 -6.63 -9.90 -2.34
C ASP A 42 -6.96 -10.54 -0.98
N ASP A 43 -5.98 -10.62 -0.07
CA ASP A 43 -6.10 -11.15 1.31
C ASP A 43 -5.10 -10.41 2.20
N ILE A 44 -5.60 -9.48 3.02
CA ILE A 44 -4.77 -8.60 3.85
C ILE A 44 -4.08 -9.37 4.97
N GLU A 45 -4.73 -10.37 5.57
CA GLU A 45 -4.17 -11.12 6.69
C GLU A 45 -2.99 -11.96 6.21
N ALA A 46 -3.16 -12.69 5.10
CA ALA A 46 -2.10 -13.48 4.50
C ALA A 46 -0.93 -12.60 4.03
N THR A 47 -1.23 -11.45 3.42
CA THR A 47 -0.22 -10.49 2.95
C THR A 47 0.58 -9.89 4.11
N VAL A 48 -0.10 -9.48 5.19
CA VAL A 48 0.55 -8.95 6.40
C VAL A 48 1.48 -9.99 7.00
N GLU A 49 1.03 -11.24 7.15
CA GLU A 49 1.86 -12.30 7.70
C GLU A 49 3.06 -12.62 6.81
N GLU A 50 2.90 -12.61 5.48
CA GLU A 50 4.03 -12.77 4.56
C GLU A 50 5.04 -11.64 4.67
N LEU A 51 4.58 -10.39 4.69
CA LEU A 51 5.44 -9.22 4.76
C LEU A 51 6.17 -9.11 6.11
N LYS A 52 5.51 -9.46 7.22
CA LYS A 52 6.17 -9.58 8.53
C LYS A 52 7.28 -10.63 8.51
N ARG A 53 7.07 -11.80 7.88
CA ARG A 53 8.14 -12.81 7.73
C ARG A 53 9.33 -12.30 6.92
N LYS A 54 9.10 -11.36 6.00
CA LYS A 54 10.15 -10.69 5.22
C LYS A 54 10.86 -9.58 6.00
N GLY A 55 10.32 -9.15 7.15
CA GLY A 55 10.88 -8.11 8.00
C GLY A 55 10.23 -6.73 7.82
N VAL A 56 9.03 -6.66 7.23
CA VAL A 56 8.26 -5.41 7.16
C VAL A 56 7.66 -5.07 8.53
N GLU A 57 7.82 -3.83 8.96
CA GLU A 57 7.24 -3.29 10.18
C GLU A 57 5.92 -2.57 9.87
N PHE A 58 4.81 -3.11 10.37
CA PHE A 58 3.49 -2.48 10.28
C PHE A 58 3.32 -1.44 11.40
N THR A 59 2.89 -0.24 11.03
CA THR A 59 2.73 0.89 11.96
C THR A 59 1.31 1.08 12.44
N ARG A 60 0.34 0.44 11.78
CA ARG A 60 -1.08 0.47 12.13
C ARG A 60 -1.64 -0.96 12.19
N PRO A 61 -2.59 -1.27 13.09
CA PRO A 61 -3.32 -2.53 13.00
C PRO A 61 -4.17 -2.56 11.72
N ILE A 62 -4.66 -3.74 11.33
CA ILE A 62 -5.71 -3.85 10.32
C ILE A 62 -6.98 -3.19 10.88
N SER A 63 -7.55 -2.24 10.15
CA SER A 63 -8.87 -1.65 10.43
C SER A 63 -9.87 -2.01 9.35
N ASP A 64 -11.12 -2.23 9.77
CA ASP A 64 -12.26 -2.44 8.86
C ASP A 64 -12.89 -1.09 8.54
N GLU A 65 -12.62 -0.61 7.32
CA GLU A 65 -13.20 0.62 6.79
C GLU A 65 -14.36 0.30 5.86
N ARG A 66 -15.26 1.26 5.66
CA ARG A 66 -16.45 1.08 4.79
C ARG A 66 -16.14 0.63 3.36
N TRP A 67 -14.92 0.85 2.89
CA TRP A 67 -14.47 0.52 1.54
C TRP A 67 -13.60 -0.75 1.51
N GLY A 68 -13.07 -1.22 2.63
CA GLY A 68 -12.36 -2.50 2.76
C GLY A 68 -11.41 -2.53 3.97
N LEU A 69 -10.53 -3.52 4.03
CA LEU A 69 -9.59 -3.68 5.14
C LEU A 69 -8.30 -2.92 4.87
N VAL A 70 -7.79 -2.19 5.87
CA VAL A 70 -6.68 -1.25 5.67
C VAL A 70 -5.63 -1.41 6.76
N THR A 71 -4.36 -1.30 6.40
CA THR A 71 -3.25 -1.14 7.34
C THR A 71 -2.17 -0.24 6.72
N ALA A 72 -1.09 0.03 7.45
CA ALA A 72 0.07 0.75 6.94
C ALA A 72 1.37 0.18 7.50
N PHE A 73 2.44 0.31 6.72
CA PHE A 73 3.78 -0.12 7.10
C PHE A 73 4.82 0.94 6.77
N ALA A 74 5.95 0.89 7.48
CA ALA A 74 7.04 1.85 7.33
C ALA A 74 7.79 1.63 6.00
N ILE A 75 8.19 2.74 5.37
CA ILE A 75 9.08 2.76 4.20
C ILE A 75 10.34 3.57 4.51
N PRO A 76 11.45 3.38 3.76
CA PRO A 76 12.66 4.17 3.96
C PRO A 76 12.39 5.68 3.89
N GLY A 77 13.02 6.46 4.77
CA GLY A 77 12.88 7.92 4.81
C GLY A 77 11.73 8.45 5.67
N ASP A 78 11.42 7.77 6.78
CA ASP A 78 10.40 8.14 7.77
C ASP A 78 8.95 8.25 7.22
N GLY A 79 8.70 7.60 6.09
CA GLY A 79 7.38 7.53 5.47
C GLY A 79 6.60 6.27 5.85
N GLU A 80 5.30 6.30 5.56
CA GLU A 80 4.43 5.13 5.62
C GLU A 80 3.74 4.91 4.27
N LEU A 81 3.47 3.66 3.93
CA LEU A 81 2.65 3.29 2.78
C LEU A 81 1.48 2.41 3.25
N ALA A 82 0.29 2.68 2.71
CA ALA A 82 -0.90 1.95 3.07
C ALA A 82 -1.04 0.66 2.23
N LEU A 83 -1.53 -0.40 2.87
CA LEU A 83 -1.91 -1.67 2.27
C LEU A 83 -3.40 -1.87 2.47
N TYR A 84 -4.08 -2.38 1.44
CA TYR A 84 -5.53 -2.39 1.39
C TYR A 84 -6.08 -3.63 0.66
N GLU A 85 -7.13 -4.23 1.21
CA GLU A 85 -7.96 -5.25 0.56
C GLU A 85 -9.35 -4.66 0.25
N PRO A 86 -9.75 -4.61 -1.05
CA PRO A 86 -10.98 -3.95 -1.45
C PRO A 86 -12.25 -4.75 -1.21
N HIS A 87 -13.25 -4.09 -0.62
CA HIS A 87 -14.62 -4.59 -0.50
C HIS A 87 -15.61 -3.90 -1.45
N HIS A 88 -15.12 -3.09 -2.40
CA HIS A 88 -15.91 -2.44 -3.43
C HIS A 88 -15.58 -2.98 -4.83
N PRO A 89 -16.44 -2.72 -5.84
CA PRO A 89 -16.08 -2.98 -7.23
C PRO A 89 -14.77 -2.29 -7.59
N THR A 90 -13.78 -3.05 -8.03
CA THR A 90 -12.48 -2.51 -8.43
C THR A 90 -12.49 -2.20 -9.93
N PRO A 91 -11.87 -1.09 -10.37
CA PRO A 91 -11.69 -0.79 -11.79
C PRO A 91 -10.69 -1.72 -12.50
N ARG A 92 -10.03 -2.62 -11.75
CA ARG A 92 -9.00 -3.53 -12.27
C ARG A 92 -9.66 -4.70 -13.00
N ALA A 93 -9.26 -4.96 -14.24
CA ALA A 93 -9.57 -6.24 -14.88
C ALA A 93 -8.86 -7.37 -14.12
N PRO A 94 -9.46 -8.57 -13.99
CA PRO A 94 -8.80 -9.70 -13.36
C PRO A 94 -7.47 -9.96 -14.05
N THR A 95 -6.42 -10.15 -13.24
CA THR A 95 -5.08 -10.48 -13.73
C THR A 95 -5.17 -11.79 -14.53
N SER A 96 -4.78 -11.75 -15.81
CA SER A 96 -4.71 -12.94 -16.68
C SER A 96 -3.60 -13.89 -16.27
#